data_AF-A0A1Y1MNI0-F1
#
_entry.id   AF-A0A1Y1MNI0-F1
#
_cell.length_a   1.000
_cell.length_b   1.000
_cell.length_c   1.000
_cell.angle_alpha   90.00
_cell.angle_beta   90.00
_cell.angle_gamma   90.00
#
_symmetry.space_group_name_H-M   'P 1'
#
loop_
_entity.id
_entity.type
_entity.pdbx_description
1 polymer ?
#
loop_
_entity_poly.entity_id
_entity_poly.type
_entity_poly.pdbx_seq_one_letter_code
_entity_poly.pdbx_strand_id
1 'polypeptide(L)'
;YARISQIAPELTMASKIVLALFLLVSYVASISALDCFDCTNKYDSDCTSGQSQNYETCADLSAYNATAWCISVSLADPWVQPLEVITNRSCYWMKKEDGDDICKDLEKSYVNVTQCKYCNTDKCNNSPIV
;
A
#
# COMPACT_ATOMS: atom_id res chain seq x y z
N TYR A 1 41.38 -39.71 -33.91
CA TYR A 1 40.52 -38.52 -34.03
C TYR A 1 39.26 -38.74 -33.19
N ALA A 2 38.83 -37.68 -32.49
CA ALA A 2 38.14 -37.67 -31.21
C ALA A 2 36.78 -38.42 -31.12
N ARG A 3 36.60 -39.18 -30.03
CA ARG A 3 35.29 -39.49 -29.45
C ARG A 3 34.84 -38.25 -28.66
N ILE A 4 33.82 -37.55 -29.15
CA ILE A 4 33.10 -36.57 -28.34
C ILE A 4 31.91 -37.32 -27.74
N SER A 5 32.06 -37.66 -26.47
CA SER A 5 31.01 -38.24 -25.64
C SER A 5 29.89 -37.21 -25.49
N GLN A 6 28.73 -37.49 -26.06
CA GLN A 6 27.50 -36.73 -25.82
C GLN A 6 27.06 -36.98 -24.38
N ILE A 7 27.35 -36.05 -23.48
CA ILE A 7 26.73 -36.00 -22.14
C ILE A 7 25.51 -35.10 -22.27
N ALA A 8 24.38 -35.68 -22.64
CA ALA A 8 23.08 -35.02 -22.48
C ALA A 8 22.72 -35.11 -20.99
N PRO A 9 22.49 -33.99 -20.28
CA PRO A 9 22.03 -34.06 -18.90
C PRO A 9 20.56 -34.51 -18.89
N GLU A 10 20.33 -35.74 -18.46
CA GLU A 10 19.01 -36.19 -18.03
C GLU A 10 18.61 -35.39 -16.78
N LEU A 11 17.89 -34.29 -17.00
CA LEU A 11 17.16 -33.59 -15.95
C LEU A 11 16.08 -34.53 -15.41
N THR A 12 16.41 -35.21 -14.31
CA THR A 12 15.54 -36.10 -13.57
C THR A 12 14.23 -35.40 -13.18
N MET A 13 13.13 -36.16 -13.14
CA MET A 13 11.77 -35.66 -12.87
C MET A 13 11.69 -34.84 -11.56
N ALA A 14 12.51 -35.19 -10.56
CA ALA A 14 12.62 -34.48 -9.28
C ALA A 14 13.16 -33.04 -9.43
N SER A 15 14.09 -32.79 -10.35
CA SER A 15 14.70 -31.47 -10.56
C SER A 15 13.69 -30.47 -11.13
N LYS A 16 12.75 -30.94 -11.97
CA LYS A 16 11.67 -30.11 -12.52
C LYS A 16 10.64 -29.71 -11.46
N ILE A 17 10.35 -30.61 -10.52
CA ILE A 17 9.41 -30.38 -9.41
C ILE A 17 9.97 -29.34 -8.43
N VAL A 18 11.27 -29.45 -8.10
CA VAL A 18 11.93 -28.48 -7.20
C VAL A 18 11.98 -27.09 -7.82
N LEU A 19 12.26 -26.97 -9.13
CA LEU A 19 12.24 -25.68 -9.82
C LEU A 19 10.84 -25.06 -9.85
N ALA A 20 9.81 -25.89 -10.10
CA ALA A 20 8.42 -25.44 -10.11
C ALA A 20 7.94 -24.97 -8.72
N LEU A 21 8.34 -25.67 -7.66
CA LEU A 21 8.09 -25.24 -6.28
C LEU A 21 8.80 -23.93 -5.95
N PHE A 22 10.04 -23.73 -6.39
CA PHE A 22 10.77 -22.47 -6.18
C PHE A 22 10.07 -21.28 -6.84
N LEU A 23 9.57 -21.46 -8.07
CA LEU A 23 8.83 -20.43 -8.80
C LEU A 23 7.46 -20.15 -8.18
N LEU A 24 6.75 -21.17 -7.71
CA LEU A 24 5.48 -21.04 -6.99
C LEU A 24 5.64 -20.28 -5.67
N VAL A 25 6.66 -20.60 -4.87
CA VAL A 25 6.94 -19.90 -3.61
C VAL A 25 7.31 -18.44 -3.86
N SER A 26 8.06 -18.17 -4.94
CA SER A 26 8.41 -16.79 -5.33
C SER A 26 7.18 -15.98 -5.73
N TYR A 27 6.21 -16.59 -6.43
CA TYR A 27 4.99 -15.93 -6.87
C TYR A 27 4.02 -15.63 -5.71
N VAL A 28 3.93 -16.54 -4.73
CA VAL A 28 3.08 -16.35 -3.54
C VAL A 28 3.74 -15.42 -2.51
N ALA A 29 5.07 -15.33 -2.48
CA ALA A 29 5.79 -14.36 -1.64
C ALA A 29 5.71 -12.91 -2.15
N SER A 30 5.32 -12.72 -3.41
CA SER A 30 5.01 -11.39 -3.98
C SER A 30 3.53 -11.03 -3.81
N ILE A 31 3.01 -11.17 -2.58
CA ILE A 31 1.85 -10.37 -2.16
C ILE A 31 2.35 -8.93 -2.26
N SER A 32 1.92 -8.24 -3.31
CA SER A 32 2.31 -6.88 -3.66
C SER A 32 2.15 -5.98 -2.45
N ALA A 33 3.27 -5.44 -1.96
CA ALA A 33 3.23 -4.41 -0.95
C ALA A 33 2.43 -3.22 -1.52
N LEU A 34 1.37 -2.83 -0.82
CA LEU A 34 0.43 -1.80 -1.25
C LEU A 34 1.16 -0.46 -1.36
N ASP A 35 1.10 0.21 -2.50
CA ASP A 35 1.62 1.57 -2.64
C ASP A 35 0.51 2.59 -2.36
N CYS A 36 0.77 3.60 -1.53
CA CYS A 36 -0.16 4.69 -1.25
C CYS A 36 0.48 6.05 -1.51
N PHE A 37 -0.32 7.06 -1.87
CA PHE A 37 0.14 8.44 -1.82
C PHE A 37 0.39 8.85 -0.36
N ASP A 38 1.54 9.48 -0.13
CA ASP A 38 1.93 10.05 1.14
C ASP A 38 1.93 11.58 1.03
N CYS A 39 1.14 12.21 1.88
CA CYS A 39 1.02 13.66 1.96
C CYS A 39 0.64 14.03 3.39
N THR A 40 1.31 15.01 3.99
CA THR A 40 1.02 15.42 5.37
C THR A 40 0.94 16.94 5.47
N ASN A 41 -0.16 17.44 6.05
CA ASN A 41 -0.44 18.84 6.32
C ASN A 41 -0.29 19.74 5.08
N LYS A 42 -0.92 19.33 3.97
CA LYS A 42 -0.94 20.08 2.69
C LYS A 42 -2.37 20.28 2.22
N TYR A 43 -2.60 21.23 1.32
CA TYR A 43 -3.91 21.31 0.67
C TYR A 43 -4.14 20.11 -0.24
N ASP A 44 -5.41 19.74 -0.43
CA ASP A 44 -5.77 18.60 -1.29
C ASP A 44 -5.22 18.75 -2.72
N SER A 45 -5.21 19.98 -3.24
CA SER A 45 -4.63 20.30 -4.54
C SER A 45 -3.15 19.97 -4.61
N ASP A 46 -2.41 20.19 -3.53
CA ASP A 46 -0.98 19.92 -3.48
C ASP A 46 -0.75 18.41 -3.41
N CYS A 47 -1.53 17.69 -2.59
CA CYS A 47 -1.45 16.23 -2.48
C CYS A 47 -1.84 15.47 -3.76
N THR A 48 -2.67 16.06 -4.62
CA THR A 48 -3.17 15.42 -5.86
C THR A 48 -2.55 15.99 -7.13
N SER A 49 -1.89 17.15 -7.05
CA SER A 49 -1.13 17.70 -8.17
C SER A 49 0.00 16.75 -8.53
N GLY A 50 0.18 16.48 -9.82
CA GLY A 50 1.26 15.61 -10.32
C GLY A 50 2.69 16.09 -10.02
N GLN A 51 2.86 17.14 -9.22
CA GLN A 51 4.15 17.67 -8.75
C GLN A 51 4.55 17.17 -7.35
N SER A 52 3.60 16.73 -6.50
CA SER A 52 3.86 16.16 -5.17
C SER A 52 3.57 14.66 -5.16
N GLN A 53 4.19 13.90 -6.06
CA GLN A 53 4.02 12.44 -6.11
C GLN A 53 4.94 11.75 -5.10
N ASN A 54 4.83 12.12 -3.83
CA ASN A 54 5.38 11.29 -2.77
C ASN A 54 4.42 10.11 -2.61
N TYR A 55 4.95 8.92 -2.79
CA TYR A 55 4.26 7.68 -2.49
C TYR A 55 5.14 6.86 -1.56
N GLU A 56 4.47 6.11 -0.69
CA GLU A 56 5.11 5.16 0.20
C GLU A 56 4.60 3.76 -0.12
N THR A 57 5.50 2.78 -0.01
CA THR A 57 5.13 1.37 -0.06
C THR A 57 4.81 0.92 1.35
N CYS A 58 3.57 0.53 1.62
CA CYS A 58 3.15 0.07 2.93
C CYS A 58 3.90 -1.21 3.32
N ALA A 59 4.49 -1.20 4.51
CA ALA A 59 5.03 -2.40 5.13
C ALA A 59 3.97 -3.51 5.19
N ASP A 60 4.37 -4.74 4.82
CA ASP A 60 3.53 -5.91 5.00
C ASP A 60 3.52 -6.31 6.48
N LEU A 61 2.35 -6.16 7.12
CA LEU A 61 2.09 -6.55 8.51
C LEU A 61 1.12 -7.74 8.62
N SER A 62 0.98 -8.54 7.54
CA SER A 62 0.12 -9.71 7.51
C SER A 62 0.46 -10.75 8.60
N ALA A 63 1.74 -10.87 8.96
CA ALA A 63 2.21 -11.71 10.07
C ALA A 63 1.59 -11.32 11.44
N TYR A 64 1.11 -10.07 11.57
CA TYR A 64 0.43 -9.54 12.76
C TYR A 64 -1.09 -9.44 12.57
N ASN A 65 -1.65 -10.12 11.57
CA ASN A 65 -3.06 -10.06 11.18
C ASN A 65 -3.54 -8.63 10.84
N ALA A 66 -2.64 -7.77 10.37
CA ALA A 66 -2.97 -6.42 9.92
C ALA A 66 -2.96 -6.37 8.39
N THR A 67 -3.93 -5.64 7.83
CA THR A 67 -4.03 -5.34 6.41
C THR A 67 -3.68 -3.87 6.20
N ALA A 68 -2.89 -3.58 5.18
CA ALA A 68 -2.58 -2.21 4.78
C ALA A 68 -3.75 -1.61 3.99
N TRP A 69 -4.01 -0.33 4.23
CA TRP A 69 -5.04 0.49 3.59
C TRP A 69 -4.43 1.84 3.23
N CYS A 70 -4.79 2.39 2.09
CA CYS A 70 -4.49 3.77 1.77
C CYS A 70 -5.60 4.66 2.33
N ILE A 71 -5.24 5.66 3.12
CA ILE A 71 -6.18 6.62 3.71
C ILE A 71 -6.04 8.00 3.08
N SER A 72 -7.11 8.78 3.19
CA SER A 72 -7.15 10.21 2.88
C SER A 72 -8.06 10.90 3.88
N VAL A 73 -7.52 11.84 4.64
CA VAL A 73 -8.22 12.53 5.74
C VAL A 73 -8.07 14.03 5.55
N SER A 74 -9.18 14.76 5.56
CA SER A 74 -9.21 16.22 5.58
C SER A 74 -9.45 16.72 7.00
N LEU A 75 -8.63 17.67 7.46
CA LEU A 75 -8.65 18.25 8.78
C LEU A 75 -8.87 19.76 8.67
N ALA A 76 -9.78 20.33 9.45
CA ALA A 76 -9.87 21.78 9.58
C ALA A 76 -8.83 22.27 10.58
N ASP A 77 -7.90 23.14 10.14
CA ASP A 77 -6.90 23.76 11.00
C ASP A 77 -7.55 24.91 11.81
N PRO A 78 -7.79 24.72 13.12
CA PRO A 78 -8.47 25.73 13.93
C PRO A 78 -7.58 26.93 14.26
N TRP A 79 -6.28 26.86 13.97
CA TRP A 79 -5.30 27.88 14.32
C TRP A 79 -5.07 28.91 13.22
N VAL A 80 -5.60 28.68 12.01
CA VAL A 80 -5.49 29.58 10.85
C VAL A 80 -6.83 30.26 10.56
N GLN A 81 -6.80 31.56 10.26
CA GLN A 81 -7.97 32.32 9.81
C GLN A 81 -7.70 32.98 8.44
N PRO A 82 -8.55 32.77 7.42
CA PRO A 82 -9.77 31.95 7.44
C PRO A 82 -9.47 30.46 7.72
N LEU A 83 -10.47 29.72 8.21
CA LEU A 83 -10.33 28.28 8.48
C LEU A 83 -9.82 27.58 7.23
N GLU A 84 -8.67 26.92 7.34
CA GLU A 84 -8.06 26.18 6.26
C GLU A 84 -8.31 24.68 6.44
N VAL A 85 -8.49 23.98 5.32
CA VAL A 85 -8.61 22.53 5.31
C VAL A 85 -7.33 21.95 4.73
N ILE A 86 -6.63 21.19 5.56
CA ILE A 86 -5.44 20.43 5.18
C ILE A 86 -5.77 18.96 5.03
N THR A 87 -4.99 18.24 4.24
CA THR A 87 -5.21 16.86 3.88
C THR A 87 -3.98 16.03 4.23
N ASN A 88 -4.23 14.87 4.81
CA ASN A 88 -3.27 13.83 5.08
C ASN A 88 -3.61 12.58 4.25
N ARG A 89 -2.61 11.97 3.61
CA ARG A 89 -2.71 10.73 2.85
C ARG A 89 -1.54 9.85 3.30
N SER A 90 -1.79 8.59 3.58
CA SER A 90 -0.75 7.65 4.02
C SER A 90 -1.24 6.21 3.96
N CYS A 91 -0.34 5.27 4.27
CA CYS A 91 -0.65 3.94 4.71
C CYS A 91 -1.31 3.95 6.10
N TYR A 92 -2.22 3.02 6.31
CA TYR A 92 -2.87 2.71 7.57
C TYR A 92 -2.98 1.20 7.74
N TRP A 93 -2.81 0.70 8.95
CA TRP A 93 -2.87 -0.74 9.23
C TRP A 93 -3.98 -1.04 10.21
N MET A 94 -4.89 -1.91 9.79
CA MET A 94 -6.01 -2.38 10.59
C MET A 94 -6.32 -3.83 10.24
N LYS A 95 -6.91 -4.58 11.17
CA LYS A 95 -7.41 -5.92 10.84
C LYS A 95 -8.43 -5.83 9.72
N LYS A 96 -8.45 -6.83 8.84
CA LYS A 96 -9.35 -6.83 7.69
C LYS A 96 -10.83 -6.77 8.09
N GLU A 97 -11.20 -7.48 9.15
CA GLU A 97 -12.56 -7.49 9.70
C GLU A 97 -13.01 -6.13 10.27
N ASP A 98 -12.06 -5.27 10.66
CA ASP A 98 -12.34 -3.97 11.27
C ASP A 98 -12.24 -2.81 10.25
N GLY A 99 -11.99 -3.10 8.96
CA GLY A 99 -11.72 -2.08 7.94
C GLY A 99 -12.82 -1.01 7.78
N ASP A 100 -14.07 -1.35 8.06
CA ASP A 100 -15.19 -0.39 8.00
C ASP A 100 -15.13 0.69 9.10
N ASP A 101 -14.32 0.48 10.14
CA ASP A 101 -14.14 1.40 11.26
C ASP A 101 -12.90 2.31 11.13
N ILE A 102 -12.12 2.22 10.04
CA ILE A 102 -10.92 3.03 9.81
C ILE A 102 -11.18 4.52 10.06
N CYS A 103 -12.21 5.09 9.44
CA CYS A 103 -12.51 6.51 9.60
C CYS A 103 -12.92 6.88 11.02
N LYS A 104 -13.71 6.03 11.70
CA LYS A 104 -14.09 6.26 13.10
C LYS A 104 -12.88 6.22 14.03
N ASP A 105 -11.87 5.41 13.70
CA ASP A 105 -10.66 5.31 14.49
C ASP A 105 -9.73 6.51 14.28
N LEU A 106 -9.61 6.98 13.03
CA LEU A 106 -8.88 8.20 12.69
C LEU A 106 -9.52 9.43 13.35
N GLU A 107 -10.84 9.52 13.41
CA GLU A 107 -11.56 10.60 14.11
C GLU A 107 -11.27 10.68 15.62
N LYS A 108 -10.81 9.58 16.25
CA LYS A 108 -10.36 9.62 17.66
C LYS A 108 -8.95 10.17 17.80
N SER A 109 -8.13 10.02 16.76
CA SER A 109 -6.72 10.38 16.76
C SER A 109 -6.47 11.79 16.22
N TYR A 110 -7.32 12.23 15.29
CA TYR A 110 -7.24 13.55 14.66
C TYR A 110 -8.37 14.46 15.15
N VAL A 111 -8.01 15.71 15.46
CA VAL A 111 -8.99 16.74 15.82
C VAL A 111 -9.57 17.36 14.55
N ASN A 112 -10.88 17.61 14.53
CA ASN A 112 -11.58 18.28 13.42
C ASN A 112 -11.47 17.59 12.06
N VAL A 113 -11.57 16.25 12.04
CA VAL A 113 -11.76 15.52 10.78
C VAL A 113 -13.06 15.99 10.11
N THR A 114 -12.94 16.47 8.88
CA THR A 114 -14.07 16.94 8.06
C THR A 114 -14.47 15.91 7.02
N GLN A 115 -13.51 15.15 6.51
CA GLN A 115 -13.74 14.09 5.53
C GLN A 115 -12.72 12.97 5.74
N CYS A 116 -13.14 11.72 5.47
CA CYS A 116 -12.28 10.56 5.50
C CYS A 116 -12.66 9.58 4.37
N LYS A 117 -11.66 9.09 3.64
CA LYS A 117 -11.79 8.05 2.60
C LYS A 117 -10.68 7.03 2.80
N TYR A 118 -10.95 5.76 2.47
CA TYR A 118 -9.96 4.68 2.52
C TYR A 118 -10.19 3.68 1.38
N CYS A 119 -9.14 2.97 1.01
CA CYS A 119 -9.16 1.95 -0.05
C CYS A 119 -7.94 1.02 0.08
N ASN A 120 -7.92 -0.11 -0.62
CA ASN A 120 -6.88 -1.16 -0.48
C ASN A 120 -6.27 -1.61 -1.81
N THR A 121 -6.24 -0.72 -2.80
CA THR A 121 -5.57 -0.95 -4.08
C THR A 121 -4.49 0.10 -4.30
N ASP A 122 -3.49 -0.22 -5.13
CA ASP A 122 -2.34 0.69 -5.30
C ASP A 122 -2.78 2.08 -5.72
N LYS A 123 -2.28 3.07 -4.98
CA LYS A 123 -2.38 4.50 -5.27
C LYS A 123 -3.84 4.98 -5.42
N CYS A 124 -4.77 4.25 -4.81
CA CYS A 124 -6.21 4.52 -4.88
C CYS A 124 -6.59 5.81 -4.14
N ASN A 125 -5.79 6.20 -3.16
CA ASN A 125 -5.91 7.43 -2.42
C ASN A 125 -5.29 8.62 -3.18
N ASN A 126 -5.49 8.72 -4.49
CA ASN A 126 -5.06 9.86 -5.32
C ASN A 126 -6.20 10.82 -5.65
N SER A 127 -7.44 10.35 -5.63
CA SER A 127 -8.57 11.18 -6.03
C SER A 127 -8.77 12.33 -5.03
N PRO A 128 -9.21 13.52 -5.50
CA PRO A 128 -9.59 14.60 -4.61
C PRO A 128 -10.67 14.18 -3.62
N ILE A 129 -10.59 14.70 -2.40
CA ILE A 129 -11.61 14.47 -1.39
C ILE A 129 -12.72 15.51 -1.59
N VAL A 130 -13.46 15.39 -2.69
CA VAL A 130 -14.70 16.18 -2.91
C VAL A 130 -15.80 15.65 -2.00
#